data_AF-A0A370HHM0-F1
#
_entry.id   AF-A0A370HHM0-F1
#
_cell.length_a   1.000
_cell.length_b   1.000
_cell.length_c   1.000
_cell.angle_alpha   90.00
_cell.angle_beta   90.00
_cell.angle_gamma   90.00
#
_symmetry.space_group_name_H-M   'P 1'
#
loop_
_entity.id
_entity.type
_entity.pdbx_description
1 polymer ?
#
loop_
_entity_poly.entity_id
_entity_poly.type
_entity_poly.pdbx_seq_one_letter_code
_entity_poly.pdbx_strand_id
1 'polypeptide(L)'
;MTDRMAEIRAYNTRQGHILAGRALPSADELLRLMPFYEDSLREDVLEWVKGEIARLERLDPLECRALLPFRGLLNDLEDSNVVGAKLAQRIYMLMLALPEDEHEGRLRCSVYRAALGHRASMIALACNAAAALAASAETSPEPTLVDLTLAWAALGWLAALAADGTFVPLSDHPRPERLEASVDIALWHGRAIVRFLTGEAPPKVLLRQNYRDDAIQHHDVAEYKQWLIRQAGGVVEEGIVADWLGMSPPELRRYTEGGDLIAIDMDGRTVYPAFQLKNPTSVLDVRKILSIMPIGSPWMRLEWFLTPDSVLDGETPWEALCAGRREGVFDCARSHGTD
;
A
#
# COMPACT_ATOMS: atom_id res chain seq x y z
N MET A 1 25.58 7.06 -2.29
CA MET A 1 24.38 7.85 -1.95
C MET A 1 23.47 8.14 -3.15
N THR A 2 23.99 8.54 -4.31
CA THR A 2 23.19 8.83 -5.52
C THR A 2 22.40 7.63 -6.05
N ASP A 3 22.96 6.42 -5.94
CA ASP A 3 22.35 5.17 -6.41
C ASP A 3 21.15 4.74 -5.54
N ARG A 4 21.32 4.69 -4.22
CA ARG A 4 20.24 4.37 -3.25
C ARG A 4 19.04 5.32 -3.36
N MET A 5 19.26 6.60 -3.65
CA MET A 5 18.14 7.53 -3.88
C MET A 5 17.41 7.26 -5.20
N ALA A 6 18.10 6.78 -6.24
CA ALA A 6 17.47 6.37 -7.48
C ALA A 6 16.62 5.11 -7.29
N GLU A 7 17.11 4.12 -6.54
CA GLU A 7 16.34 2.93 -6.16
C GLU A 7 15.07 3.29 -5.38
N ILE A 8 15.18 4.19 -4.39
CA ILE A 8 14.03 4.66 -3.61
C ILE A 8 12.99 5.34 -4.52
N ARG A 9 13.43 6.17 -5.47
CA ARG A 9 12.50 6.82 -6.42
C ARG A 9 11.82 5.80 -7.32
N ALA A 10 12.55 4.82 -7.85
CA ALA A 10 11.99 3.76 -8.68
C ALA A 10 10.96 2.93 -7.88
N TYR A 11 11.29 2.57 -6.64
CA TYR A 11 10.39 1.86 -5.73
C TYR A 11 9.09 2.65 -5.47
N ASN A 12 9.20 3.94 -5.14
CA ASN A 12 8.03 4.79 -4.88
C ASN A 12 7.17 4.98 -6.13
N THR A 13 7.79 5.16 -7.30
CA THR A 13 7.08 5.29 -8.59
C THR A 13 6.31 4.01 -8.90
N ARG A 14 6.97 2.86 -8.74
CA ARG A 14 6.36 1.54 -8.94
C ARG A 14 5.17 1.32 -7.98
N GLN A 15 5.34 1.67 -6.71
CA GLN A 15 4.27 1.62 -5.72
C GLN A 15 3.07 2.50 -6.13
N GLY A 16 3.31 3.71 -6.61
CA GLY A 16 2.27 4.61 -7.11
C GLY A 16 1.50 4.03 -8.31
N HIS A 17 2.18 3.35 -9.23
CA HIS A 17 1.51 2.66 -10.35
C HIS A 17 0.57 1.55 -9.90
N ILE A 18 0.96 0.78 -8.87
CA ILE A 18 0.15 -0.30 -8.33
C ILE A 18 -1.11 0.24 -7.64
N LEU A 19 -0.93 1.25 -6.78
CA LEU A 19 -2.03 1.89 -6.05
C LEU A 19 -3.01 2.64 -6.94
N ALA A 20 -2.54 3.16 -8.07
CA ALA A 20 -3.37 3.81 -9.08
C ALA A 20 -4.00 2.82 -10.09
N GLY A 21 -3.90 1.51 -9.87
CA GLY A 21 -4.50 0.49 -10.75
C GLY A 21 -3.87 0.40 -12.14
N ARG A 22 -2.65 0.93 -12.34
CA ARG A 22 -1.98 0.95 -13.65
C ARG A 22 -1.09 -0.25 -13.89
N ALA A 23 -0.70 -0.91 -12.83
CA ALA A 23 0.10 -2.12 -12.91
C ALA A 23 -0.27 -3.09 -11.81
N LEU A 24 -0.43 -4.36 -12.18
CA LEU A 24 -0.50 -5.43 -11.20
C LEU A 24 0.90 -5.57 -10.55
N PRO A 25 0.99 -5.69 -9.21
CA PRO A 25 2.26 -6.01 -8.57
C PRO A 25 2.67 -7.43 -8.94
N SER A 26 3.96 -7.74 -9.03
CA SER A 26 4.46 -9.12 -9.18
C SER A 26 4.37 -9.89 -7.85
N ALA A 27 4.49 -11.23 -7.88
CA ALA A 27 4.51 -11.99 -6.63
C ALA A 27 5.71 -11.65 -5.72
N ASP A 28 6.85 -11.31 -6.31
CA ASP A 28 8.04 -10.84 -5.59
C ASP A 28 7.83 -9.44 -4.97
N GLU A 29 7.19 -8.53 -5.70
CA GLU A 29 6.81 -7.21 -5.18
C GLU A 29 5.87 -7.36 -3.97
N LEU A 30 4.87 -8.24 -4.08
CA LEU A 30 3.96 -8.58 -3.00
C LEU A 30 4.68 -9.24 -1.80
N LEU A 31 5.65 -10.13 -2.05
CA LEU A 31 6.50 -10.70 -1.00
C LEU A 31 7.25 -9.61 -0.22
N ARG A 32 7.70 -8.56 -0.91
CA ARG A 32 8.38 -7.38 -0.34
C ARG A 32 7.41 -6.35 0.24
N LEU A 33 6.15 -6.73 0.48
CA LEU A 33 5.10 -5.89 1.03
C LEU A 33 4.82 -4.63 0.19
N MET A 34 4.98 -4.70 -1.13
CA MET A 34 4.33 -3.73 -2.00
C MET A 34 2.80 -3.84 -1.87
N PRO A 35 2.07 -2.74 -2.06
CA PRO A 35 0.62 -2.74 -1.92
C PRO A 35 -0.04 -3.65 -2.95
N PHE A 36 -1.28 -4.02 -2.65
CA PHE A 36 -2.14 -4.69 -3.62
C PHE A 36 -2.59 -3.70 -4.70
N TYR A 37 -2.97 -4.24 -5.85
CA TYR A 37 -3.61 -3.47 -6.93
C TYR A 37 -4.78 -2.63 -6.41
N GLU A 38 -4.75 -1.32 -6.68
CA GLU A 38 -5.73 -0.34 -6.18
C GLU A 38 -5.91 -0.29 -4.65
N ASP A 39 -4.89 -0.74 -3.91
CA ASP A 39 -4.94 -0.91 -2.45
C ASP A 39 -6.06 -1.88 -2.01
N SER A 40 -6.40 -2.84 -2.86
CA SER A 40 -7.47 -3.80 -2.62
C SER A 40 -6.98 -5.20 -2.90
N LEU A 41 -6.87 -6.00 -1.83
CA LEU A 41 -6.60 -7.43 -1.95
C LEU A 41 -7.58 -8.11 -2.91
N ARG A 42 -8.87 -7.74 -2.86
CA ARG A 42 -9.89 -8.34 -3.71
C ARG A 42 -9.67 -8.00 -5.19
N GLU A 43 -9.42 -6.73 -5.50
CA GLU A 43 -9.21 -6.31 -6.89
C GLU A 43 -7.90 -6.91 -7.44
N ASP A 44 -6.85 -7.02 -6.63
CA ASP A 44 -5.61 -7.69 -7.02
C ASP A 44 -5.83 -9.17 -7.37
N VAL A 45 -6.55 -9.91 -6.52
CA VAL A 45 -6.91 -11.31 -6.81
C VAL A 45 -7.74 -11.39 -8.08
N LEU A 46 -8.73 -10.51 -8.25
CA LEU A 46 -9.62 -10.49 -9.41
C LEU A 46 -8.85 -10.26 -10.71
N GLU A 47 -8.04 -9.22 -10.78
CA GLU A 47 -7.28 -8.87 -11.97
C GLU A 47 -6.19 -9.91 -12.29
N TRP A 48 -5.54 -10.46 -11.27
CA TRP A 48 -4.61 -11.57 -11.46
C TRP A 48 -5.31 -12.80 -12.04
N VAL A 49 -6.45 -13.22 -11.48
CA VAL A 49 -7.22 -14.38 -11.93
C VAL A 49 -7.69 -14.21 -13.38
N LYS A 50 -8.18 -13.03 -13.76
CA LYS A 50 -8.56 -12.71 -15.15
C LYS A 50 -7.37 -12.86 -16.10
N GLY A 51 -6.21 -12.32 -15.72
CA GLY A 51 -4.98 -12.43 -16.48
C GLY A 51 -4.53 -13.88 -16.68
N GLU A 52 -4.58 -14.70 -15.63
CA GLU A 52 -4.20 -16.11 -15.69
C GLU A 52 -5.18 -16.94 -16.52
N ILE A 53 -6.48 -16.68 -16.46
CA ILE A 53 -7.46 -17.33 -17.34
C ILE A 53 -7.13 -17.01 -18.79
N ALA A 54 -6.94 -15.73 -19.13
CA ALA A 54 -6.61 -15.31 -20.49
C ALA A 54 -5.28 -15.89 -20.99
N ARG A 55 -4.31 -16.13 -20.09
CA ARG A 55 -3.04 -16.80 -20.40
C ARG A 55 -3.26 -18.28 -20.67
N LEU A 56 -3.94 -18.98 -19.76
CA LEU A 56 -4.19 -20.42 -19.84
C LEU A 56 -5.06 -20.80 -21.05
N GLU A 57 -6.04 -19.98 -21.41
CA GLU A 57 -6.89 -20.22 -22.60
C GLU A 57 -6.12 -20.20 -23.93
N ARG A 58 -4.89 -19.67 -23.94
CA ARG A 58 -4.00 -19.69 -25.11
C ARG A 58 -3.13 -20.95 -25.17
N LEU A 59 -3.07 -21.73 -24.10
CA LEU A 59 -2.32 -22.98 -24.02
C LEU A 59 -3.15 -24.16 -24.52
N ASP A 60 -2.51 -25.31 -24.74
CA ASP A 60 -3.20 -26.53 -25.16
C ASP A 60 -4.20 -26.96 -24.07
N PRO A 61 -5.47 -27.27 -24.42
CA PRO A 61 -6.49 -27.76 -23.48
C PRO A 61 -6.05 -28.95 -22.61
N LEU A 62 -5.15 -29.80 -23.10
CA LEU A 62 -4.65 -30.96 -22.36
C LEU A 62 -3.75 -30.58 -21.17
N GLU A 63 -3.23 -29.35 -21.16
CA GLU A 63 -2.28 -28.84 -20.15
C GLU A 63 -2.97 -28.00 -19.06
N CYS A 64 -4.23 -27.59 -19.26
CA CYS A 64 -4.88 -26.56 -18.46
C CYS A 64 -5.67 -27.07 -17.25
N ARG A 65 -5.07 -27.92 -16.40
CA ARG A 65 -5.72 -28.40 -15.16
C ARG A 65 -6.11 -27.28 -14.20
N ALA A 66 -5.36 -26.17 -14.20
CA ALA A 66 -5.60 -25.02 -13.34
C ALA A 66 -6.78 -24.12 -13.79
N LEU A 67 -7.23 -24.23 -15.05
CA LEU A 67 -8.23 -23.31 -15.62
C LEU A 67 -9.58 -23.36 -14.88
N LEU A 68 -10.02 -24.56 -14.49
CA LEU A 68 -11.29 -24.73 -13.76
C LEU A 68 -11.26 -24.07 -12.36
N PRO A 69 -10.24 -24.30 -11.52
CA PRO A 69 -10.04 -23.56 -10.27
C PRO A 69 -10.04 -22.04 -10.44
N PHE A 70 -9.35 -21.51 -11.45
CA PHE A 70 -9.32 -20.07 -11.72
C PHE A 70 -10.71 -19.53 -12.07
N ARG A 71 -11.45 -20.18 -12.97
CA ARG A 71 -12.82 -19.78 -13.32
C ARG A 71 -13.77 -19.86 -12.13
N GLY A 72 -13.63 -20.88 -11.29
CA GLY A 72 -14.41 -21.01 -10.07
C GLY A 72 -14.18 -19.85 -9.10
N LEU A 73 -12.92 -19.43 -8.92
CA LEU A 73 -12.59 -18.27 -8.10
C LEU A 73 -13.07 -16.96 -8.72
N LEU A 74 -12.96 -16.80 -10.05
CA LEU A 74 -13.46 -15.61 -10.75
C LEU A 74 -14.95 -15.39 -10.50
N ASN A 75 -15.77 -16.43 -10.72
CA ASN A 75 -17.22 -16.35 -10.51
C ASN A 75 -17.55 -15.99 -9.04
N ASP A 76 -16.87 -16.62 -8.08
CA ASP A 76 -17.04 -16.35 -6.65
C ASP A 76 -16.70 -14.90 -6.28
N LEU A 77 -15.70 -14.31 -6.95
CA LEU A 77 -15.31 -12.92 -6.76
C LEU A 77 -16.33 -11.97 -7.38
N GLU A 78 -16.74 -12.18 -8.64
CA GLU A 78 -17.70 -11.34 -9.36
C GLU A 78 -19.04 -11.25 -8.63
N ASP A 79 -19.53 -12.37 -8.09
CA ASP A 79 -20.77 -12.42 -7.31
C ASP A 79 -20.65 -11.79 -5.91
N SER A 80 -19.46 -11.32 -5.52
CA SER A 80 -19.17 -10.73 -4.20
C SER A 80 -19.49 -11.64 -2.99
N ASN A 81 -19.62 -12.95 -3.23
CA ASN A 81 -20.07 -13.93 -2.26
C ASN A 81 -18.95 -14.48 -1.35
N VAL A 82 -17.71 -14.17 -1.67
CA VAL A 82 -16.53 -14.79 -1.06
C VAL A 82 -15.56 -13.73 -0.53
N VAL A 83 -15.50 -13.62 0.80
CA VAL A 83 -14.59 -12.72 1.54
C VAL A 83 -13.92 -13.46 2.71
N GLY A 84 -12.88 -12.85 3.28
CA GLY A 84 -12.24 -13.34 4.52
C GLY A 84 -11.80 -14.80 4.44
N ALA A 85 -12.22 -15.61 5.43
CA ALA A 85 -11.85 -17.02 5.52
C ALA A 85 -12.33 -17.87 4.33
N LYS A 86 -13.49 -17.55 3.74
CA LYS A 86 -13.98 -18.26 2.54
C LYS A 86 -13.06 -18.01 1.35
N LEU A 87 -12.63 -16.74 1.17
CA LEU A 87 -11.69 -16.36 0.12
C LEU A 87 -10.34 -17.06 0.33
N ALA A 88 -9.84 -17.09 1.56
CA ALA A 88 -8.59 -17.77 1.89
C ALA A 88 -8.64 -19.28 1.57
N GLN A 89 -9.79 -19.92 1.76
CA GLN A 89 -10.01 -21.32 1.41
C GLN A 89 -10.04 -21.53 -0.11
N ARG A 90 -10.70 -20.65 -0.88
CA ARG A 90 -10.71 -20.75 -2.34
C ARG A 90 -9.31 -20.55 -2.94
N ILE A 91 -8.57 -19.58 -2.43
CA ILE A 91 -7.18 -19.35 -2.83
C ILE A 91 -6.30 -20.56 -2.48
N TYR A 92 -6.53 -21.23 -1.35
CA TYR A 92 -5.84 -22.47 -1.02
C TYR A 92 -6.11 -23.58 -2.04
N MET A 93 -7.38 -23.79 -2.41
CA MET A 93 -7.75 -24.79 -3.42
C MET A 93 -7.12 -24.48 -4.78
N LEU A 94 -7.08 -23.21 -5.18
CA LEU A 94 -6.38 -22.76 -6.37
C LEU A 94 -4.88 -23.10 -6.29
N MET A 95 -4.22 -22.74 -5.19
CA MET A 95 -2.79 -23.01 -4.96
C MET A 95 -2.45 -24.50 -5.05
N LEU A 96 -3.34 -25.39 -4.58
CA LEU A 96 -3.16 -26.85 -4.70
C LEU A 96 -3.31 -27.36 -6.14
N ALA A 97 -4.06 -26.65 -6.98
CA ALA A 97 -4.28 -27.02 -8.37
C ALA A 97 -3.19 -26.47 -9.31
N LEU A 98 -2.39 -25.51 -8.85
CA LEU A 98 -1.23 -25.02 -9.60
C LEU A 98 -0.13 -26.09 -9.65
N PRO A 99 0.57 -26.23 -10.80
CA PRO A 99 1.78 -27.05 -10.91
C PRO A 99 2.82 -26.71 -9.84
N GLU A 100 3.68 -27.66 -9.47
CA GLU A 100 4.69 -27.43 -8.42
C GLU A 100 5.76 -26.42 -8.83
N ASP A 101 6.05 -26.33 -10.13
CA ASP A 101 6.98 -25.40 -10.77
C ASP A 101 6.36 -24.01 -11.03
N GLU A 102 5.05 -23.83 -10.81
CA GLU A 102 4.36 -22.54 -10.89
C GLU A 102 4.62 -21.71 -9.62
N HIS A 103 5.88 -21.35 -9.40
CA HIS A 103 6.35 -20.68 -8.19
C HIS A 103 5.69 -19.31 -7.98
N GLU A 104 5.49 -18.53 -9.05
CA GLU A 104 4.91 -17.18 -8.96
C GLU A 104 3.46 -17.23 -8.45
N GLY A 105 2.61 -18.05 -9.08
CA GLY A 105 1.22 -18.22 -8.68
C GLY A 105 1.07 -18.75 -7.24
N ARG A 106 1.92 -19.69 -6.83
CA ARG A 106 1.92 -20.26 -5.48
C ARG A 106 2.39 -19.25 -4.42
N LEU A 107 3.42 -18.46 -4.73
CA LEU A 107 3.88 -17.38 -3.86
C LEU A 107 2.78 -16.34 -3.67
N ARG A 108 2.16 -15.88 -4.77
CA ARG A 108 1.04 -14.93 -4.74
C ARG A 108 -0.15 -15.44 -3.92
N CYS A 109 -0.55 -16.70 -4.10
CA CYS A 109 -1.58 -17.33 -3.28
C CYS A 109 -1.22 -17.32 -1.79
N SER A 110 0.07 -17.52 -1.46
CA SER A 110 0.55 -17.47 -0.08
C SER A 110 0.46 -16.05 0.50
N VAL A 111 0.80 -15.02 -0.29
CA VAL A 111 0.60 -13.61 0.11
C VAL A 111 -0.85 -13.32 0.44
N TYR A 112 -1.77 -13.64 -0.46
CA TYR A 112 -3.19 -13.35 -0.23
C TYR A 112 -3.74 -14.06 1.01
N ARG A 113 -3.36 -15.33 1.22
CA ARG A 113 -3.78 -16.08 2.41
C ARG A 113 -3.19 -15.49 3.69
N ALA A 114 -1.94 -15.04 3.67
CA ALA A 114 -1.33 -14.37 4.82
C ALA A 114 -2.03 -13.05 5.14
N ALA A 115 -2.35 -12.24 4.12
CA ALA A 115 -3.12 -11.01 4.28
C ALA A 115 -4.52 -11.26 4.88
N LEU A 116 -5.13 -12.41 4.56
CA LEU A 116 -6.41 -12.89 5.13
C LEU A 116 -6.27 -13.56 6.51
N GLY A 117 -5.10 -13.45 7.16
CA GLY A 117 -4.90 -13.96 8.53
C GLY A 117 -4.42 -15.42 8.62
N HIS A 118 -4.06 -16.07 7.51
CA HIS A 118 -3.63 -17.47 7.55
C HIS A 118 -2.19 -17.63 8.04
N ARG A 119 -2.04 -18.15 9.25
CA ARG A 119 -0.75 -18.25 9.97
C ARG A 119 0.33 -19.04 9.24
N ALA A 120 0.02 -20.21 8.69
CA ALA A 120 1.03 -21.01 7.99
C ALA A 120 1.56 -20.29 6.74
N SER A 121 0.74 -19.43 6.13
CA SER A 121 1.16 -18.61 5.00
C SER A 121 2.04 -17.45 5.45
N MET A 122 1.76 -16.81 6.59
CA MET A 122 2.66 -15.81 7.17
C MET A 122 4.05 -16.40 7.47
N ILE A 123 4.09 -17.60 8.06
CA ILE A 123 5.35 -18.33 8.31
C ILE A 123 6.08 -18.59 7.00
N ALA A 124 5.37 -19.12 5.98
CA ALA A 124 5.97 -19.41 4.68
C ALA A 124 6.55 -18.14 4.02
N LEU A 125 5.85 -17.00 4.09
CA LEU A 125 6.35 -15.74 3.54
C LEU A 125 7.56 -15.22 4.31
N ALA A 126 7.55 -15.30 5.64
CA ALA A 126 8.70 -14.92 6.46
C ALA A 126 9.93 -15.76 6.10
N CYS A 127 9.76 -17.07 5.93
CA CYS A 127 10.82 -17.97 5.50
C CYS A 127 11.31 -17.68 4.07
N ASN A 128 10.41 -17.43 3.12
CA ASN A 128 10.80 -17.09 1.74
C ASN A 128 11.59 -15.78 1.68
N ALA A 129 11.13 -14.74 2.38
CA ALA A 129 11.83 -13.47 2.44
C ALA A 129 13.22 -13.60 3.10
N ALA A 130 13.32 -14.37 4.19
CA ALA A 130 14.59 -14.65 4.84
C ALA A 130 15.55 -15.47 3.96
N ALA A 131 15.04 -16.46 3.22
CA ALA A 131 15.85 -17.26 2.30
C ALA A 131 16.39 -16.42 1.13
N ALA A 132 15.56 -15.56 0.55
CA ALA A 132 15.99 -14.63 -0.51
C ALA A 132 17.04 -13.63 0.01
N LEU A 133 16.84 -13.09 1.22
CA LEU A 133 17.80 -12.20 1.86
C LEU A 133 19.14 -12.89 2.15
N ALA A 134 19.11 -14.14 2.64
CA ALA A 134 20.31 -14.92 2.91
C ALA A 134 21.11 -15.17 1.63
N ALA A 135 20.43 -15.54 0.53
CA ALA A 135 21.07 -15.73 -0.76
C ALA A 135 21.70 -14.43 -1.29
N SER A 136 21.02 -13.28 -1.13
CA SER A 136 21.56 -11.98 -1.53
C SER A 136 22.81 -11.59 -0.74
N ALA A 137 22.81 -11.81 0.58
CA ALA A 137 23.93 -11.49 1.47
C ALA A 137 25.22 -12.26 1.15
N GLU A 138 25.13 -13.42 0.50
CA GLU A 138 26.30 -14.16 0.01
C GLU A 138 26.96 -13.50 -1.22
N THR A 139 26.21 -12.67 -1.95
CA THR A 139 26.62 -12.10 -3.24
C THR A 139 27.04 -10.63 -3.18
N SER A 140 26.55 -9.87 -2.18
CA SER A 140 26.85 -8.44 -2.03
C SER A 140 27.22 -8.09 -0.59
N PRO A 141 28.28 -7.30 -0.35
CA PRO A 141 28.68 -6.86 0.98
C PRO A 141 27.79 -5.74 1.54
N GLU A 142 27.05 -5.03 0.70
CA GLU A 142 26.14 -3.95 1.11
C GLU A 142 24.68 -4.30 0.73
N PRO A 143 23.72 -4.08 1.65
CA PRO A 143 22.31 -4.36 1.39
C PRO A 143 21.70 -3.31 0.45
N THR A 144 21.05 -3.79 -0.60
CA THR A 144 20.24 -2.99 -1.53
C THR A 144 18.89 -2.62 -0.91
N LEU A 145 18.11 -1.74 -1.56
CA LEU A 145 16.73 -1.50 -1.14
C LEU A 145 15.86 -2.78 -1.16
N VAL A 146 16.13 -3.69 -2.11
CA VAL A 146 15.42 -4.99 -2.19
C VAL A 146 15.69 -5.80 -0.93
N ASP A 147 16.95 -5.89 -0.51
CA ASP A 147 17.36 -6.62 0.71
C ASP A 147 16.68 -6.06 1.96
N LEU A 148 16.62 -4.74 2.08
CA LEU A 148 15.93 -4.07 3.18
C LEU A 148 14.43 -4.39 3.18
N THR A 149 13.78 -4.40 2.01
CA THR A 149 12.36 -4.72 1.91
C THR A 149 12.06 -6.20 2.18
N LEU A 150 12.97 -7.12 1.85
CA LEU A 150 12.88 -8.52 2.25
C LEU A 150 13.05 -8.69 3.76
N ALA A 151 13.98 -7.96 4.37
CA ALA A 151 14.13 -7.92 5.83
C ALA A 151 12.87 -7.38 6.51
N TRP A 152 12.24 -6.33 5.95
CA TRP A 152 10.94 -5.83 6.42
C TRP A 152 9.88 -6.91 6.35
N ALA A 153 9.75 -7.60 5.22
CA ALA A 153 8.77 -8.65 5.05
C ALA A 153 8.96 -9.80 6.05
N ALA A 154 10.19 -10.28 6.19
CA ALA A 154 10.52 -11.40 7.08
C ALA A 154 10.16 -11.09 8.53
N LEU A 155 10.64 -9.96 9.05
CA LEU A 155 10.42 -9.54 10.44
C LEU A 155 8.97 -9.09 10.66
N GLY A 156 8.37 -8.48 9.66
CA GLY A 156 6.98 -8.05 9.66
C GLY A 156 6.00 -9.20 9.84
N TRP A 157 6.10 -10.24 9.01
CA TRP A 157 5.21 -11.40 9.13
C TRP A 157 5.37 -12.15 10.47
N LEU A 158 6.59 -12.16 11.03
CA LEU A 158 6.82 -12.67 12.38
C LEU A 158 6.15 -11.80 13.46
N ALA A 159 6.21 -10.47 13.31
CA ALA A 159 5.50 -9.56 14.20
C ALA A 159 3.97 -9.69 14.08
N ALA A 160 3.44 -9.90 12.88
CA ALA A 160 2.03 -10.19 12.65
C ALA A 160 1.57 -11.47 13.37
N LEU A 161 2.41 -12.52 13.37
CA LEU A 161 2.18 -13.74 14.14
C LEU A 161 2.25 -13.50 15.64
N ALA A 162 3.18 -12.66 16.11
CA ALA A 162 3.34 -12.35 17.53
C ALA A 162 2.23 -11.44 18.09
N ALA A 163 1.61 -10.62 17.24
CA ALA A 163 0.44 -9.81 17.57
C ALA A 163 -0.85 -10.65 17.69
N ASP A 164 -0.86 -11.87 17.16
CA ASP A 164 -2.01 -12.77 17.23
C ASP A 164 -2.31 -13.20 18.68
N GLY A 165 -3.60 -13.25 19.03
CA GLY A 165 -4.08 -13.59 20.37
C GLY A 165 -3.61 -14.96 20.87
N THR A 166 -3.33 -15.89 19.95
CA THR A 166 -2.93 -17.26 20.26
C THR A 166 -1.42 -17.44 20.44
N PHE A 167 -0.59 -16.44 20.08
CA PHE A 167 0.83 -16.49 20.35
C PHE A 167 1.10 -16.20 21.83
N VAL A 168 1.82 -17.10 22.51
CA VAL A 168 2.19 -16.93 23.92
C VAL A 168 3.69 -16.61 23.97
N PRO A 169 4.08 -15.36 24.28
CA PRO A 169 5.50 -15.02 24.41
C PRO A 169 6.11 -15.78 25.58
N LEU A 170 7.35 -16.24 25.41
CA LEU A 170 8.12 -16.89 26.49
C LEU A 170 8.76 -15.87 27.44
N SER A 171 8.83 -14.61 27.02
CA SER A 171 9.33 -13.47 27.81
C SER A 171 8.18 -12.61 28.32
N ASP A 172 8.43 -11.83 29.37
CA ASP A 172 7.45 -10.86 29.93
C ASP A 172 7.26 -9.59 29.07
N HIS A 173 7.89 -9.51 27.90
CA HIS A 173 7.71 -8.38 27.00
C HIS A 173 6.28 -8.31 26.44
N PRO A 174 5.72 -7.10 26.28
CA PRO A 174 4.40 -6.92 25.69
C PRO A 174 4.40 -7.42 24.25
N ARG A 175 3.23 -7.89 23.80
CA ARG A 175 3.02 -8.26 22.39
C ARG A 175 3.07 -7.01 21.51
N PRO A 176 3.42 -7.16 20.23
CA PRO A 176 3.26 -6.10 19.26
C PRO A 176 1.81 -5.62 19.20
N GLU A 177 1.61 -4.33 18.98
CA GLU A 177 0.28 -3.74 18.81
C GLU A 177 -0.44 -4.40 17.62
N ARG A 178 -1.72 -4.70 17.82
CA ARG A 178 -2.57 -5.32 16.80
C ARG A 178 -3.24 -4.24 15.95
N LEU A 179 -3.05 -4.32 14.65
CA LEU A 179 -3.78 -3.54 13.65
C LEU A 179 -4.91 -4.37 13.03
N GLU A 180 -5.76 -3.73 12.24
CA GLU A 180 -6.94 -4.38 11.63
C GLU A 180 -6.55 -5.49 10.65
N ALA A 181 -5.63 -5.21 9.72
CA ALA A 181 -5.14 -6.20 8.75
C ALA A 181 -3.74 -6.71 9.10
N SER A 182 -3.51 -8.00 8.90
CA SER A 182 -2.20 -8.62 9.18
C SER A 182 -1.07 -8.06 8.31
N VAL A 183 -1.39 -7.63 7.09
CA VAL A 183 -0.43 -7.00 6.18
C VAL A 183 0.06 -5.65 6.71
N ASP A 184 -0.80 -4.88 7.38
CA ASP A 184 -0.43 -3.60 7.98
C ASP A 184 0.49 -3.82 9.18
N ILE A 185 0.21 -4.83 10.00
CA ILE A 185 1.08 -5.23 11.11
C ILE A 185 2.46 -5.60 10.56
N ALA A 186 2.49 -6.41 9.50
CA ALA A 186 3.74 -6.81 8.88
C ALA A 186 4.53 -5.63 8.33
N LEU A 187 3.87 -4.74 7.58
CA LEU A 187 4.49 -3.56 7.00
C LEU A 187 5.04 -2.61 8.07
N TRP A 188 4.24 -2.30 9.10
CA TRP A 188 4.61 -1.37 10.15
C TRP A 188 5.75 -1.91 11.01
N HIS A 189 5.59 -3.11 11.59
CA HIS A 189 6.56 -3.67 12.53
C HIS A 189 7.84 -4.07 11.81
N GLY A 190 7.74 -4.63 10.61
CA GLY A 190 8.91 -5.01 9.81
C GLY A 190 9.83 -3.82 9.52
N ARG A 191 9.26 -2.69 9.11
CA ARG A 191 10.00 -1.44 8.89
C ARG A 191 10.59 -0.89 10.19
N ALA A 192 9.82 -0.88 11.27
CA ALA A 192 10.27 -0.39 12.57
C ALA A 192 11.47 -1.18 13.10
N ILE A 193 11.42 -2.51 13.01
CA ILE A 193 12.50 -3.38 13.49
C ILE A 193 13.77 -3.19 12.65
N VAL A 194 13.68 -3.18 11.32
CA VAL A 194 14.88 -3.00 10.48
C VAL A 194 15.52 -1.65 10.73
N ARG A 195 14.74 -0.56 10.84
CA ARG A 195 15.29 0.76 11.17
C ARG A 195 16.06 0.74 12.48
N PHE A 196 15.47 0.15 13.52
CA PHE A 196 16.13 -0.01 14.81
C PHE A 196 17.46 -0.77 14.67
N LEU A 197 17.49 -1.85 13.90
CA LEU A 197 18.70 -2.65 13.68
C LEU A 197 19.76 -1.92 12.84
N THR A 198 19.35 -1.06 11.90
CA THR A 198 20.28 -0.30 11.05
C THR A 198 20.73 1.03 11.68
N GLY A 199 20.29 1.33 12.91
CA GLY A 199 20.58 2.60 13.58
C GLY A 199 19.88 3.81 12.93
N GLU A 200 18.89 3.57 12.07
CA GLU A 200 17.99 4.63 11.61
C GLU A 200 17.07 5.00 12.78
N ALA A 201 16.81 6.30 12.99
CA ALA A 201 15.98 6.74 14.11
C ALA A 201 14.60 6.03 14.06
N PRO A 202 14.11 5.50 15.20
CA PRO A 202 12.79 4.87 15.22
C PRO A 202 11.74 5.90 14.81
N PRO A 203 10.68 5.51 14.07
CA PRO A 203 9.57 6.41 13.84
C PRO A 203 9.01 6.85 15.18
N LYS A 204 8.99 8.16 15.44
CA LYS A 204 8.47 8.74 16.70
C LYS A 204 6.99 8.47 16.94
N VAL A 205 6.29 7.86 15.97
CA VAL A 205 4.90 7.45 16.07
C VAL A 205 4.81 6.11 16.80
N LEU A 206 5.08 6.14 18.10
CA LEU A 206 4.67 5.10 19.06
C LEU A 206 3.38 5.48 19.82
N LEU A 207 2.62 6.46 19.35
CA LEU A 207 1.42 6.93 20.05
C LEU A 207 0.29 7.23 19.07
N ARG A 208 -0.58 6.24 18.85
CA ARG A 208 -1.99 6.52 18.58
C ARG A 208 -2.69 6.71 19.93
N GLN A 209 -2.40 7.83 20.61
CA GLN A 209 -3.22 8.45 21.66
C GLN A 209 -2.53 9.76 22.10
N ASN A 210 -3.28 10.86 22.04
CA ASN A 210 -2.97 12.22 22.51
C ASN A 210 -2.32 13.20 21.52
N TYR A 211 -2.79 13.26 20.27
CA TYR A 211 -2.65 14.49 19.47
C TYR A 211 -3.83 15.42 19.79
N ARG A 212 -3.79 16.05 20.96
CA ARG A 212 -4.70 17.18 21.24
C ARG A 212 -4.17 18.28 22.14
N ASP A 213 -3.01 18.13 22.77
CA ASP A 213 -2.43 19.22 23.55
C ASP A 213 -0.93 19.36 23.26
N ASP A 214 -0.52 20.61 23.05
CA ASP A 214 0.84 21.13 22.92
C ASP A 214 1.56 21.02 21.56
N ALA A 215 1.39 22.10 20.79
CA ALA A 215 2.45 22.88 20.14
C ALA A 215 3.67 22.13 19.58
N ILE A 216 3.71 22.07 18.24
CA ILE A 216 4.89 22.21 17.35
C ILE A 216 6.24 22.15 18.10
N GLN A 217 6.81 20.95 18.22
CA GLN A 217 8.25 20.78 18.33
C GLN A 217 8.74 20.10 17.06
N HIS A 218 9.32 20.92 16.18
CA HIS A 218 9.91 20.52 14.91
C HIS A 218 10.87 19.34 15.07
N HIS A 219 10.45 18.20 14.53
CA HIS A 219 11.31 17.09 14.17
C HIS A 219 11.21 16.90 12.65
N ASP A 220 12.35 16.57 12.03
CA ASP A 220 12.70 16.77 10.62
C ASP A 220 11.52 16.89 9.62
N VAL A 221 11.34 18.11 9.09
CA VAL A 221 10.32 18.42 8.07
C VAL A 221 10.43 17.49 6.86
N ALA A 222 11.65 17.03 6.52
CA ALA A 222 11.84 16.10 5.41
C ALA A 222 11.26 14.72 5.70
N GLU A 223 11.47 14.18 6.91
CA GLU A 223 10.91 12.89 7.33
C GLU A 223 9.37 12.93 7.37
N TYR A 224 8.81 14.03 7.87
CA TYR A 224 7.35 14.21 7.93
C TYR A 224 6.74 14.28 6.52
N LYS A 225 7.34 15.06 5.62
CA LYS A 225 6.93 15.10 4.20
C LYS A 225 7.00 13.74 3.54
N GLN A 226 8.07 12.97 3.80
CA GLN A 226 8.17 11.59 3.30
C GLN A 226 7.11 10.67 3.90
N TRP A 227 6.73 10.86 5.16
CA TRP A 227 5.63 10.11 5.76
C TRP A 227 4.30 10.42 5.08
N LEU A 228 3.98 11.70 4.87
CA LEU A 228 2.78 12.12 4.13
C LEU A 228 2.71 11.51 2.73
N ILE A 229 3.83 11.51 2.01
CA ILE A 229 3.91 10.86 0.68
C ILE A 229 3.59 9.37 0.78
N ARG A 230 4.11 8.67 1.78
CA ARG A 230 3.81 7.24 1.96
C ARG A 230 2.33 7.00 2.26
N GLN A 231 1.71 7.84 3.09
CA GLN A 231 0.28 7.75 3.41
C GLN A 231 -0.60 8.09 2.19
N ALA A 232 -0.16 9.00 1.32
CA ALA A 232 -0.80 9.28 0.04
C ALA A 232 -0.69 8.16 -1.00
N GLY A 233 -0.03 7.05 -0.68
CA GLY A 233 0.23 6.00 -1.65
C GLY A 233 1.37 6.32 -2.63
N GLY A 234 2.28 7.20 -2.24
CA GLY A 234 3.36 7.68 -3.10
C GLY A 234 2.96 8.90 -3.93
N VAL A 235 3.73 9.15 -4.98
CA VAL A 235 3.55 10.27 -5.90
C VAL A 235 3.66 9.81 -7.34
N VAL A 236 3.05 10.57 -8.24
CA VAL A 236 3.03 10.36 -9.68
C VAL A 236 3.65 11.57 -10.38
N GLU A 237 4.49 11.33 -11.38
CA GLU A 237 5.16 12.39 -12.14
C GLU A 237 4.20 13.08 -13.14
N GLU A 238 4.48 14.36 -13.45
CA GLU A 238 3.62 15.21 -14.28
C GLU A 238 3.17 14.57 -15.60
N GLY A 239 4.09 14.01 -16.40
CA GLY A 239 3.74 13.41 -17.68
C GLY A 239 2.74 12.27 -17.52
N ILE A 240 2.92 11.45 -16.47
CA ILE A 240 2.08 10.30 -16.16
C ILE A 240 0.68 10.72 -15.69
N VAL A 241 0.57 11.87 -14.99
CA VAL A 241 -0.71 12.45 -14.60
C VAL A 241 -1.43 13.05 -15.80
N ALA A 242 -0.70 13.78 -16.64
CA ALA A 242 -1.24 14.42 -17.83
C ALA A 242 -1.85 13.38 -18.78
N ASP A 243 -1.11 12.30 -19.06
CA ASP A 243 -1.59 11.19 -19.88
C ASP A 243 -2.86 10.53 -19.30
N TRP A 244 -2.90 10.34 -17.98
CA TRP A 244 -4.05 9.71 -17.32
C TRP A 244 -5.30 10.56 -17.30
N LEU A 245 -5.14 11.89 -17.18
CA LEU A 245 -6.23 12.85 -17.31
C LEU A 245 -6.59 13.16 -18.76
N GLY A 246 -5.86 12.61 -19.74
CA GLY A 246 -6.08 12.88 -21.17
C GLY A 246 -5.79 14.33 -21.56
N MET A 247 -4.85 14.98 -20.88
CA MET A 247 -4.50 16.39 -21.06
C MET A 247 -3.02 16.56 -21.38
N SER A 248 -2.65 17.73 -21.92
CA SER A 248 -1.24 18.06 -22.13
C SER A 248 -0.56 18.49 -20.81
N PRO A 249 0.76 18.31 -20.62
CA PRO A 249 1.44 18.79 -19.41
C PRO A 249 1.25 20.30 -19.14
N PRO A 250 1.26 21.20 -20.14
CA PRO A 250 0.93 22.62 -19.92
C PRO A 250 -0.51 22.84 -19.45
N GLU A 251 -1.45 22.02 -19.88
CA GLU A 251 -2.84 22.08 -19.42
C GLU A 251 -2.96 21.59 -17.97
N LEU A 252 -2.32 20.47 -17.63
CA LEU A 252 -2.23 19.98 -16.26
C LEU A 252 -1.66 21.06 -15.31
N ARG A 253 -0.59 21.75 -15.71
CA ARG A 253 -0.02 22.86 -14.91
C ARG A 253 -1.04 23.97 -14.65
N ARG A 254 -1.88 24.33 -15.62
CA ARG A 254 -2.95 25.32 -15.42
C ARG A 254 -3.99 24.86 -14.39
N TYR A 255 -4.34 23.57 -14.39
CA TYR A 255 -5.22 23.00 -13.37
C TYR A 255 -4.58 23.06 -11.98
N THR A 256 -3.30 22.69 -11.89
CA THR A 256 -2.52 22.77 -10.64
C THR A 256 -2.42 24.19 -10.12
N GLU A 257 -2.08 25.16 -10.99
CA GLU A 257 -2.01 26.59 -10.65
C GLU A 257 -3.38 27.14 -10.24
N GLY A 258 -4.46 26.63 -10.85
CA GLY A 258 -5.84 26.92 -10.45
C GLY A 258 -6.26 26.29 -9.13
N GLY A 259 -5.41 25.45 -8.53
CA GLY A 259 -5.67 24.77 -7.27
C GLY A 259 -6.62 23.57 -7.39
N ASP A 260 -6.86 23.05 -8.59
CA ASP A 260 -7.75 21.91 -8.86
C ASP A 260 -7.13 20.56 -8.47
N LEU A 261 -5.81 20.51 -8.34
CA LEU A 261 -5.03 19.34 -7.92
C LEU A 261 -4.01 19.74 -6.86
N ILE A 262 -3.59 18.76 -6.05
CA ILE A 262 -2.46 18.92 -5.16
C ILE A 262 -1.21 18.54 -5.95
N ALA A 263 -0.31 19.50 -6.15
CA ALA A 263 1.03 19.22 -6.63
C ALA A 263 2.05 19.73 -5.60
N ILE A 264 2.99 18.86 -5.25
CA ILE A 264 4.04 19.16 -4.28
C ILE A 264 5.38 19.23 -5.00
N ASP A 265 6.25 20.12 -4.52
CA ASP A 265 7.65 20.14 -4.92
C ASP A 265 8.43 19.08 -4.12
N MET A 266 9.06 18.16 -4.86
CA MET A 266 9.99 17.17 -4.34
C MET A 266 11.31 17.28 -5.09
N ASP A 267 12.36 17.73 -4.40
CA ASP A 267 13.71 17.89 -4.96
C ASP A 267 13.74 18.71 -6.27
N GLY A 268 12.94 19.79 -6.32
CA GLY A 268 12.83 20.67 -7.49
C GLY A 268 11.97 20.10 -8.64
N ARG A 269 11.22 19.03 -8.39
CA ARG A 269 10.28 18.43 -9.35
C ARG A 269 8.86 18.50 -8.80
N THR A 270 7.95 18.90 -9.68
CA THR A 270 6.50 18.84 -9.40
C THR A 270 6.02 17.40 -9.50
N VAL A 271 5.46 16.89 -8.41
CA VAL A 271 4.86 15.55 -8.35
C VAL A 271 3.48 15.62 -7.69
N TYR A 272 2.66 14.61 -7.96
CA TYR A 272 1.24 14.59 -7.58
C TYR A 272 1.00 13.42 -6.63
N PRO A 273 0.55 13.66 -5.37
CA PRO A 273 0.16 12.58 -4.45
C PRO A 273 -0.80 11.57 -5.11
N ALA A 274 -0.51 10.27 -5.00
CA ALA A 274 -1.19 9.24 -5.79
C ALA A 274 -2.67 9.07 -5.43
N PHE A 275 -3.05 9.29 -4.17
CA PHE A 275 -4.43 9.11 -3.70
C PHE A 275 -5.47 9.90 -4.53
N GLN A 276 -5.12 11.11 -5.00
CA GLN A 276 -6.05 11.94 -5.79
C GLN A 276 -6.31 11.39 -7.21
N LEU A 277 -5.52 10.39 -7.65
CA LEU A 277 -5.52 9.83 -9.01
C LEU A 277 -6.03 8.37 -9.04
N LYS A 278 -6.78 7.94 -8.03
CA LYS A 278 -7.29 6.56 -7.95
C LYS A 278 -8.28 6.25 -9.07
N ASN A 279 -9.23 7.16 -9.32
CA ASN A 279 -10.23 7.05 -10.39
C ASN A 279 -10.76 8.46 -10.75
N PRO A 280 -11.50 8.61 -11.87
CA PRO A 280 -12.02 9.93 -12.28
C PRO A 280 -12.88 10.61 -11.23
N THR A 281 -13.64 9.84 -10.43
CA THR A 281 -14.48 10.40 -9.36
C THR A 281 -13.65 10.99 -8.23
N SER A 282 -12.57 10.32 -7.81
CA SER A 282 -11.64 10.82 -6.79
C SER A 282 -11.04 12.17 -7.18
N VAL A 283 -10.70 12.37 -8.46
CA VAL A 283 -10.19 13.65 -8.96
C VAL A 283 -11.23 14.74 -8.82
N LEU A 284 -12.47 14.46 -9.21
CA LEU A 284 -13.57 15.43 -9.12
C LEU A 284 -13.91 15.77 -7.66
N ASP A 285 -13.89 14.77 -6.78
CA ASP A 285 -14.12 14.95 -5.35
C ASP A 285 -13.00 15.80 -4.72
N VAL A 286 -11.73 15.49 -5.00
CA VAL A 286 -10.58 16.27 -4.54
C VAL A 286 -10.65 17.70 -5.07
N ARG A 287 -10.88 17.89 -6.37
CA ARG A 287 -11.04 19.21 -6.98
C ARG A 287 -12.11 20.04 -6.28
N LYS A 288 -13.27 19.44 -6.02
CA LYS A 288 -14.38 20.12 -5.33
C LYS A 288 -13.98 20.54 -3.92
N ILE A 289 -13.29 19.67 -3.18
CA ILE A 289 -12.77 19.99 -1.84
C ILE A 289 -11.77 21.14 -1.90
N LEU A 290 -10.81 21.09 -2.80
CA LEU A 290 -9.80 22.13 -2.93
C LEU A 290 -10.40 23.49 -3.32
N SER A 291 -11.52 23.50 -4.06
CA SER A 291 -12.22 24.73 -4.44
C SER A 291 -12.93 25.43 -3.28
N ILE A 292 -13.27 24.70 -2.22
CA ILE A 292 -13.96 25.23 -1.03
C ILE A 292 -13.04 25.34 0.19
N MET A 293 -11.82 24.82 0.09
CA MET A 293 -10.84 24.81 1.18
C MET A 293 -10.00 26.09 1.16
N PRO A 294 -9.90 26.82 2.29
CA PRO A 294 -9.18 28.09 2.34
C PRO A 294 -7.65 27.91 2.37
N ILE A 295 -7.16 26.71 2.70
CA ILE A 295 -5.73 26.40 2.68
C ILE A 295 -5.21 26.48 1.25
N GLY A 296 -4.17 27.29 1.00
CA GLY A 296 -3.50 27.39 -0.30
C GLY A 296 -2.23 26.53 -0.43
N SER A 297 -1.59 26.15 0.67
CA SER A 297 -0.34 25.39 0.66
C SER A 297 -0.58 23.92 0.24
N PRO A 298 0.07 23.42 -0.83
CA PRO A 298 -0.11 22.03 -1.27
C PRO A 298 0.26 20.99 -0.22
N TRP A 299 1.31 21.25 0.57
CA TRP A 299 1.73 20.35 1.65
C TRP A 299 0.71 20.30 2.79
N MET A 300 0.10 21.43 3.14
CA MET A 300 -0.95 21.47 4.17
C MET A 300 -2.26 20.85 3.69
N ARG A 301 -2.60 21.02 2.40
CA ARG A 301 -3.74 20.32 1.78
C ARG A 301 -3.55 18.81 1.84
N LEU A 302 -2.36 18.35 1.47
CA LEU A 302 -1.99 16.94 1.54
C LEU A 302 -2.10 16.40 2.97
N GLU A 303 -1.53 17.12 3.93
CA GLU A 303 -1.58 16.77 5.35
C GLU A 303 -3.01 16.67 5.87
N TRP A 304 -3.87 17.64 5.53
CA TRP A 304 -5.28 17.63 5.91
C TRP A 304 -6.00 16.37 5.43
N PHE A 305 -5.80 15.97 4.16
CA PHE A 305 -6.43 14.77 3.62
C PHE A 305 -6.04 13.48 4.37
N LEU A 306 -4.89 13.47 5.03
CA LEU A 306 -4.26 12.29 5.62
C LEU A 306 -4.21 12.35 7.15
N THR A 307 -4.78 13.38 7.76
CA THR A 307 -4.82 13.54 9.21
C THR A 307 -6.22 13.20 9.72
N PRO A 308 -6.34 12.30 10.71
CA PRO A 308 -7.62 11.98 11.33
C PRO A 308 -8.36 13.20 11.87
N ASP A 309 -9.66 13.30 11.59
CA ASP A 309 -10.50 14.39 12.10
C ASP A 309 -11.61 13.84 13.01
N SER A 310 -11.76 14.44 14.20
CA SER A 310 -12.80 14.06 15.16
C SER A 310 -14.23 14.27 14.65
N VAL A 311 -14.45 15.20 13.70
CA VAL A 311 -15.75 15.42 13.04
C VAL A 311 -16.08 14.25 12.09
N LEU A 312 -15.06 13.53 11.63
CA LEU A 312 -15.16 12.35 10.79
C LEU A 312 -14.99 11.06 11.59
N ASP A 313 -15.35 11.08 12.88
CA ASP A 313 -15.24 9.95 13.81
C ASP A 313 -13.81 9.40 13.96
N GLY A 314 -12.79 10.25 13.77
CA GLY A 314 -11.39 9.86 13.84
C GLY A 314 -10.85 9.17 12.58
N GLU A 315 -11.61 9.17 11.49
CA GLU A 315 -11.10 8.86 10.15
C GLU A 315 -10.46 10.09 9.51
N THR A 316 -9.56 9.85 8.56
CA THR A 316 -9.03 10.91 7.69
C THR A 316 -10.09 11.35 6.67
N PRO A 317 -10.02 12.59 6.15
CA PRO A 317 -10.88 13.02 5.06
C PRO A 317 -10.82 12.10 3.82
N TRP A 318 -9.66 11.51 3.53
CA TRP A 318 -9.52 10.57 2.44
C TRP A 318 -10.23 9.23 2.67
N GLU A 319 -10.13 8.66 3.87
CA GLU A 319 -10.85 7.43 4.24
C GLU A 319 -12.37 7.64 4.17
N ALA A 320 -12.85 8.75 4.74
CA ALA A 320 -14.26 9.10 4.71
C ALA A 320 -14.79 9.30 3.27
N LEU A 321 -13.99 9.89 2.38
CA LEU A 321 -14.29 9.99 0.95
C LEU A 321 -14.41 8.63 0.28
N CYS A 322 -13.45 7.73 0.53
CA CYS A 322 -13.46 6.37 0.01
C CYS A 322 -14.67 5.57 0.50
N ALA A 323 -15.10 5.81 1.74
CA ALA A 323 -16.32 5.26 2.32
C ALA A 323 -17.62 5.92 1.79
N GLY A 324 -17.52 6.90 0.90
CA GLY A 324 -18.66 7.58 0.28
C GLY A 324 -19.30 8.68 1.12
N ARG A 325 -18.74 9.03 2.28
CA ARG A 325 -19.26 10.06 3.20
C ARG A 325 -18.86 11.48 2.78
N ARG A 326 -19.17 11.83 1.53
CA ARG A 326 -18.72 13.06 0.85
C ARG A 326 -19.17 14.35 1.53
N GLU A 327 -20.42 14.40 1.98
CA GLU A 327 -20.97 15.62 2.58
C GLU A 327 -20.23 16.03 3.84
N GLY A 328 -19.96 15.08 4.75
CA GLY A 328 -19.19 15.32 5.97
C GLY A 328 -17.77 15.82 5.67
N VAL A 329 -17.13 15.30 4.63
CA VAL A 329 -15.80 15.75 4.21
C VAL A 329 -15.84 17.17 3.63
N PHE A 330 -16.86 17.49 2.83
CA PHE A 330 -17.02 18.85 2.28
C PHE A 330 -17.28 19.89 3.38
N ASP A 331 -18.08 19.54 4.38
CA ASP A 331 -18.35 20.43 5.50
C ASP A 331 -17.10 20.64 6.35
N CYS A 332 -16.36 19.56 6.66
CA CYS A 332 -15.07 19.61 7.33
C CYS A 332 -14.07 20.53 6.58
N ALA A 333 -13.98 20.41 5.24
CA ALA A 333 -13.08 21.21 4.42
C ALA A 333 -13.39 22.72 4.47
N ARG A 334 -14.68 23.11 4.56
CA ARG A 334 -15.07 24.52 4.68
C ARG A 334 -14.71 25.13 6.02
N SER A 335 -14.81 24.35 7.09
CA SER A 335 -14.53 24.80 8.46
C SER A 335 -13.04 24.89 8.80
N HIS A 336 -12.18 24.29 7.97
CA HIS A 336 -10.77 24.15 8.30
C HIS A 336 -9.99 25.42 7.95
N GLY A 337 -9.45 26.13 8.96
CA GLY A 337 -8.76 27.41 8.82
C GLY A 337 -9.58 28.65 9.23
N THR A 338 -10.74 28.46 9.85
CA THR A 338 -11.61 29.53 10.38
C THR A 338 -11.51 29.77 11.89
N ASP A 339 -10.56 29.12 12.58
CA ASP A 339 -10.27 29.33 14.00
C ASP A 339 -8.96 30.11 14.23
#